data_AF-A0A7X9AKG6-F1
#
_entry.id   AF-A0A7X9AKG6-F1
#
_cell.length_a   1.000
_cell.length_b   1.000
_cell.length_c   1.000
_cell.angle_alpha   90.00
_cell.angle_beta   90.00
_cell.angle_gamma   90.00
#
_symmetry.space_group_name_H-M   'P 1'
#
loop_
_entity.id
_entity.type
_entity.pdbx_description
1 polymer ?
#
loop_
_entity_poly.entity_id
_entity_poly.type
_entity_poly.pdbx_seq_one_letter_code
_entity_poly.pdbx_strand_id
1 'polypeptide(L)'
;MNHLYSPPIARLIEELEKLPGIGHKTAQRLAFHILNLPAEKSEALANAIKEAKLKTRYCSICSNITETDPCSICGSVKRDHGIICVVEDPKDVIAMERIREFNGVYHVLQGVISPMEGIGPEDIRIKELLQRIRDG
;
A
#
# COMPACT_ATOMS: atom_id res chain seq x y z
N MET A 1 16.15 27.29 -13.85
CA MET A 1 15.08 26.30 -14.08
C MET A 1 14.92 26.15 -15.58
N ASN A 2 15.09 24.94 -16.12
CA ASN A 2 15.10 24.71 -17.57
C ASN A 2 13.77 25.15 -18.22
N HIS A 3 13.84 26.15 -19.10
CA HIS A 3 12.72 26.73 -19.86
C HIS A 3 12.20 25.83 -21.01
N LEU A 4 12.43 24.51 -20.96
CA LEU A 4 12.08 23.60 -22.07
C LEU A 4 10.63 23.10 -22.05
N TYR A 5 9.95 23.17 -20.91
CA TYR A 5 8.58 22.66 -20.77
C TYR A 5 7.64 23.73 -20.23
N SER A 6 6.36 23.66 -20.60
CA SER A 6 5.35 24.50 -19.97
C SER A 6 5.24 24.14 -18.47
N PRO A 7 4.95 25.11 -17.58
CA PRO A 7 4.93 24.87 -16.13
C PRO A 7 4.08 23.66 -15.68
N PRO A 8 2.90 23.37 -16.28
CA PRO A 8 2.13 22.18 -15.91
C PRO A 8 2.82 20.85 -16.24
N ILE A 9 3.54 20.78 -17.36
CA ILE A 9 4.24 19.57 -17.80
C ILE A 9 5.47 19.33 -16.92
N ALA A 10 6.22 20.39 -16.61
CA ALA A 10 7.36 20.31 -15.69
C ALA A 10 6.93 19.77 -14.33
N ARG A 11 5.82 20.27 -13.77
CA ARG A 11 5.27 19.77 -12.51
C ARG A 11 4.88 18.29 -12.58
N LEU A 12 4.23 17.85 -13.66
CA LEU A 12 3.88 16.44 -13.82
C LEU A 12 5.12 15.54 -13.87
N ILE A 13 6.18 15.97 -14.55
CA ILE A 13 7.45 15.25 -14.59
C ILE A 13 8.06 15.15 -13.19
N GLU A 14 8.16 16.27 -12.48
CA GLU A 14 8.72 16.32 -11.12
C GLU A 14 7.96 15.42 -10.13
N GLU A 15 6.63 15.37 -10.19
CA GLU A 15 5.86 14.46 -9.33
C GLU A 15 6.08 12.98 -9.68
N LEU A 16 6.21 12.65 -10.96
CA LEU A 16 6.46 11.28 -11.40
C LEU A 16 7.87 10.79 -11.03
N GLU A 17 8.86 11.67 -10.99
CA GLU A 17 10.24 11.35 -10.58
C GLU A 17 10.39 10.99 -9.10
N LYS A 18 9.46 11.45 -8.25
CA LYS A 18 9.47 11.11 -6.82
C LYS A 18 9.06 9.65 -6.57
N LEU A 19 8.51 8.97 -7.58
CA LEU A 19 8.09 7.58 -7.45
C LEU A 19 9.31 6.63 -7.53
N PRO A 20 9.37 5.61 -6.65
CA PRO A 20 10.50 4.69 -6.63
C PRO A 20 10.64 3.97 -7.98
N GLY A 21 11.86 3.97 -8.53
CA GLY A 21 12.17 3.33 -9.82
C GLY A 21 11.87 4.17 -11.07
N ILE A 22 11.44 5.43 -10.92
CA ILE A 22 11.18 6.34 -12.05
C ILE A 22 12.23 7.45 -12.11
N GLY A 23 13.15 7.36 -13.07
CA GLY A 23 14.09 8.45 -13.37
C GLY A 23 13.54 9.48 -14.36
N HIS A 24 14.21 10.62 -14.50
CA HIS A 24 13.81 11.77 -15.33
C HIS A 24 13.33 11.39 -16.75
N LYS A 25 14.10 10.56 -17.47
CA LYS A 25 13.74 10.11 -18.83
C LYS A 25 12.42 9.32 -18.86
N THR A 26 12.19 8.48 -17.85
CA THR A 26 10.96 7.69 -17.74
C THR A 26 9.78 8.58 -17.35
N ALA A 27 9.97 9.49 -16.39
CA ALA A 27 8.96 10.45 -15.97
C ALA A 27 8.52 11.35 -17.14
N GLN A 28 9.46 11.88 -17.92
CA GLN A 28 9.17 12.63 -19.14
C GLN A 28 8.33 11.81 -20.13
N ARG A 29 8.73 10.56 -20.41
CA ARG A 29 7.97 9.68 -21.33
C ARG A 29 6.54 9.44 -20.83
N LEU A 30 6.36 9.22 -19.53
CA LEU A 30 5.05 9.03 -18.91
C LEU A 30 4.20 10.31 -18.95
N ALA A 31 4.79 11.48 -18.66
CA ALA A 31 4.09 12.75 -18.70
C ALA A 31 3.51 13.04 -20.10
N PHE A 32 4.32 12.87 -21.15
CA PHE A 32 3.84 13.02 -22.53
C PHE A 32 2.85 11.93 -22.94
N HIS A 33 2.97 10.71 -22.42
CA HIS A 33 1.96 9.68 -22.64
C HIS A 33 0.60 10.10 -22.05
N ILE A 34 0.57 10.58 -20.80
CA ILE A 34 -0.65 11.05 -20.12
C ILE A 34 -1.28 12.23 -20.86
N LEU A 35 -0.48 13.18 -21.37
CA LEU A 35 -1.00 14.31 -22.15
C LEU A 35 -1.67 13.88 -23.47
N ASN A 36 -1.22 12.77 -24.05
CA ASN A 36 -1.78 12.23 -25.29
C ASN A 36 -2.98 11.29 -25.05
N LEU A 37 -3.31 10.97 -23.80
CA LEU A 37 -4.50 10.20 -23.48
C LEU A 37 -5.77 11.07 -23.65
N PRO A 38 -6.92 10.46 -23.99
CA PRO A 38 -8.20 11.11 -23.87
C PRO A 38 -8.41 11.65 -22.45
N ALA A 39 -9.05 12.82 -22.33
CA ALA A 39 -9.26 13.50 -21.04
C ALA A 39 -9.87 12.56 -19.98
N GLU A 40 -10.85 11.75 -20.36
CA GLU A 40 -11.50 10.75 -19.50
C GLU A 40 -10.52 9.74 -18.88
N LYS A 41 -9.51 9.29 -19.64
CA LYS A 41 -8.51 8.32 -19.14
C LYS A 41 -7.52 8.99 -18.18
N SER A 42 -7.10 10.21 -18.49
CA SER A 42 -6.23 10.98 -17.61
C SER A 42 -6.92 11.34 -16.29
N GLU A 43 -8.20 11.69 -16.36
CA GLU A 43 -9.04 11.93 -15.18
C GLU A 43 -9.25 10.65 -14.37
N ALA A 44 -9.53 9.51 -15.02
CA ALA A 44 -9.66 8.23 -14.33
C ALA A 44 -8.38 7.84 -13.56
N LEU A 45 -7.20 8.07 -14.16
CA LEU A 45 -5.92 7.84 -13.48
C LEU A 45 -5.73 8.76 -12.26
N ALA A 46 -6.00 10.05 -12.41
CA ALA A 46 -5.90 11.02 -11.32
C ALA A 46 -6.85 10.66 -10.16
N ASN A 47 -8.08 10.27 -10.49
CA ASN A 47 -9.07 9.83 -9.51
C ASN A 47 -8.65 8.53 -8.83
N ALA A 48 -8.11 7.54 -9.54
CA ALA A 48 -7.61 6.31 -8.94
C ALA A 48 -6.52 6.56 -7.89
N ILE A 49 -5.57 7.46 -8.18
CA ILE A 49 -4.52 7.85 -7.21
C ILE A 49 -5.14 8.49 -5.97
N LYS A 50 -6.08 9.44 -6.18
CA LYS A 50 -6.75 10.15 -5.09
C LYS A 50 -7.60 9.21 -4.23
N GLU A 51 -8.40 8.35 -4.85
CA GLU A 51 -9.25 7.40 -4.15
C GLU A 51 -8.44 6.38 -3.37
N ALA A 52 -7.37 5.85 -3.96
CA ALA A 52 -6.45 4.95 -3.25
C ALA A 52 -5.88 5.63 -2.00
N LYS A 53 -5.51 6.91 -2.04
CA LYS A 53 -5.02 7.59 -0.84
C LYS A 53 -6.11 7.84 0.21
N LEU A 54 -7.35 8.11 -0.21
CA LEU A 54 -8.45 8.52 0.69
C LEU A 54 -9.24 7.35 1.29
N LYS A 55 -9.46 6.28 0.52
CA LYS A 55 -10.31 5.15 0.93
C LYS A 55 -9.53 4.03 1.60
N THR A 56 -8.22 3.96 1.35
CA THR A 56 -7.32 2.97 1.95
C THR A 56 -7.12 3.28 3.42
N ARG A 57 -7.48 2.32 4.27
CA ARG A 57 -7.28 2.36 5.72
C ARG A 57 -6.61 1.05 6.18
N TYR A 58 -6.18 1.03 7.43
CA TYR A 58 -5.72 -0.19 8.07
C TYR A 58 -6.88 -0.88 8.79
N CYS A 59 -6.96 -2.20 8.66
CA CYS A 59 -7.88 -3.01 9.42
C CYS A 59 -7.58 -2.88 10.92
N SER A 60 -8.60 -2.63 11.74
CA SER A 60 -8.48 -2.51 13.20
C SER A 60 -7.99 -3.79 13.89
N ILE A 61 -8.11 -4.95 13.23
CA ILE A 61 -7.76 -6.27 13.81
C ILE A 61 -6.37 -6.74 13.38
N CYS A 62 -6.08 -6.70 12.07
CA CYS A 62 -4.87 -7.30 11.51
C CYS A 62 -3.89 -6.29 10.91
N SER A 63 -4.20 -5.00 10.96
CA SER A 63 -3.38 -3.94 10.37
C SER A 63 -3.11 -4.08 8.87
N ASN A 64 -3.83 -4.96 8.16
CA ASN A 64 -3.76 -5.06 6.71
C ASN A 64 -4.41 -3.85 6.04
N ILE A 65 -3.96 -3.52 4.83
CA ILE A 65 -4.60 -2.51 3.99
C ILE A 65 -5.96 -3.02 3.53
N THR A 66 -7.00 -2.19 3.71
CA THR A 66 -8.37 -2.51 3.33
C THR A 66 -9.19 -1.24 3.08
N GLU A 67 -10.35 -1.39 2.46
CA GLU A 67 -11.36 -0.34 2.34
C GLU A 67 -12.45 -0.46 3.42
N THR A 68 -12.64 -1.67 3.96
CA THR A 68 -13.67 -2.03 4.94
C THR A 68 -13.02 -2.47 6.24
N ASP A 69 -13.51 -1.96 7.37
CA ASP A 69 -13.01 -2.33 8.69
C ASP A 69 -14.12 -3.05 9.49
N PRO A 70 -13.93 -4.33 9.90
CA PRO A 70 -12.76 -5.19 9.67
C PRO A 70 -12.62 -5.67 8.22
N CYS A 71 -11.41 -6.04 7.81
CA CYS A 71 -11.14 -6.51 6.45
C CYS A 71 -11.88 -7.84 6.15
N SER A 72 -12.04 -8.16 4.88
CA SER A 72 -12.75 -9.36 4.42
C SER A 72 -12.21 -10.68 4.98
N ILE A 73 -10.90 -10.75 5.25
CA ILE A 73 -10.27 -11.94 5.86
C ILE A 73 -10.66 -12.04 7.34
N CYS A 74 -10.56 -10.96 8.09
CA CYS A 74 -10.93 -10.95 9.52
C CYS A 74 -12.43 -11.16 9.74
N GLY A 75 -13.28 -10.62 8.86
CA GLY A 75 -14.73 -10.81 8.93
C GLY A 75 -15.24 -12.16 8.41
N SER A 76 -14.38 -13.00 7.83
CA SER A 76 -14.78 -14.27 7.24
C SER A 76 -14.89 -15.38 8.28
N VAL A 77 -16.11 -15.86 8.54
CA VAL A 77 -16.38 -17.01 9.43
C VAL A 77 -15.82 -18.36 8.94
N LYS A 78 -15.36 -18.43 7.69
CA LYS A 78 -14.78 -19.65 7.09
C LYS A 78 -13.28 -19.82 7.41
N ARG A 79 -12.64 -18.77 7.92
CA ARG A 79 -11.21 -18.74 8.24
C ARG A 79 -11.00 -19.25 9.65
N ASP A 80 -9.82 -19.80 9.90
CA ASP A 80 -9.40 -20.21 11.24
C ASP A 80 -8.75 -19.03 11.96
N HIS A 81 -9.47 -18.46 12.93
CA HIS A 81 -8.99 -17.35 13.75
C HIS A 81 -8.00 -17.79 14.85
N GLY A 82 -7.83 -19.10 15.09
CA GLY A 82 -6.84 -19.64 16.01
C GLY A 82 -5.42 -19.64 15.46
N ILE A 83 -5.24 -19.40 14.16
CA ILE A 83 -3.95 -19.38 13.49
C ILE A 83 -3.72 -18.00 12.86
N ILE A 84 -2.69 -17.30 13.34
CA ILE A 84 -2.28 -15.98 12.84
C ILE A 84 -0.96 -16.12 12.08
N CYS A 85 -0.96 -15.80 10.78
CA CYS A 85 0.25 -15.63 9.97
C CYS A 85 0.71 -14.17 10.06
N VAL A 86 1.86 -13.95 10.72
CA VAL A 86 2.47 -12.64 10.85
C VAL A 86 3.32 -12.36 9.61
N VAL A 87 3.10 -11.21 8.98
CA VAL A 87 3.82 -10.79 7.77
C VAL A 87 4.35 -9.36 7.92
N GLU A 88 5.38 -9.02 7.16
CA GLU A 88 6.02 -7.71 7.20
C GLU A 88 5.14 -6.65 6.52
N ASP A 89 4.73 -6.92 5.27
CA ASP A 89 4.02 -5.98 4.42
C ASP A 89 2.65 -6.49 3.94
N PRO A 90 1.70 -5.59 3.62
CA PRO A 90 0.43 -5.96 2.98
C PRO A 90 0.58 -6.78 1.69
N LYS A 91 1.70 -6.60 0.99
CA LYS A 91 2.01 -7.33 -0.25
C LYS A 91 2.23 -8.83 0.01
N ASP A 92 2.74 -9.18 1.18
CA ASP A 92 2.98 -10.56 1.58
C ASP A 92 1.67 -11.31 1.81
N VAL A 93 0.64 -10.62 2.32
CA VAL A 93 -0.72 -11.17 2.41
C VAL A 93 -1.23 -11.57 1.03
N ILE A 94 -1.05 -10.69 0.04
CA ILE A 94 -1.47 -10.95 -1.35
C ILE A 94 -0.69 -12.14 -1.92
N ALA A 95 0.61 -12.22 -1.65
CA ALA A 95 1.44 -13.34 -2.10
C ALA A 95 0.96 -14.67 -1.51
N MET A 96 0.67 -14.70 -0.20
CA MET A 96 0.15 -15.91 0.46
C MET A 96 -1.25 -16.30 -0.01
N GLU A 97 -2.16 -15.35 -0.17
CA GLU A 97 -3.53 -15.62 -0.64
C GLU A 97 -3.56 -16.21 -2.06
N ARG A 98 -2.56 -15.88 -2.90
CA ARG A 98 -2.43 -16.47 -4.24
C ARG A 98 -2.13 -17.97 -4.22
N ILE A 99 -1.50 -18.49 -3.16
CA ILE A 99 -1.18 -19.92 -2.99
C ILE A 99 -2.45 -20.72 -2.69
N ARG A 100 -3.46 -20.11 -2.04
CA ARG A 100 -4.76 -20.71 -1.68
C ARG A 100 -4.70 -21.93 -0.76
N GLU A 101 -3.58 -22.14 -0.07
CA GLU A 101 -3.39 -23.25 0.88
C GLU A 101 -3.51 -22.82 2.35
N PHE A 102 -3.45 -21.51 2.62
CA PHE A 102 -3.55 -21.00 3.98
C PHE A 102 -4.99 -20.57 4.32
N ASN A 103 -5.59 -21.18 5.34
CA ASN A 103 -6.95 -20.87 5.79
C ASN A 103 -7.00 -20.04 7.09
N GLY A 104 -5.85 -19.69 7.66
CA GLY A 104 -5.79 -18.83 8.84
C GLY A 104 -6.05 -17.36 8.50
N VAL A 105 -5.82 -16.52 9.50
CA VAL A 105 -5.90 -15.06 9.41
C VAL A 105 -4.49 -14.44 9.44
N TYR A 106 -4.35 -13.19 9.03
CA TYR A 106 -3.05 -12.51 8.99
C TYR A 106 -2.90 -11.48 10.10
N HIS A 107 -1.66 -11.04 10.31
CA HIS A 107 -1.33 -9.79 10.99
C HIS A 107 -0.17 -9.12 10.28
N VAL A 108 -0.31 -7.86 9.90
CA VAL A 108 0.68 -7.11 9.13
C VAL A 108 1.44 -6.16 10.06
N LEU A 109 2.76 -6.31 10.13
CA LEU A 109 3.63 -5.52 10.99
C LEU A 109 3.87 -4.09 10.49
N GLN A 110 3.69 -3.84 9.18
CA GLN A 110 3.98 -2.56 8.52
C GLN A 110 5.46 -2.20 8.60
N GLY A 111 6.32 -3.21 8.38
CA GLY A 111 7.76 -3.07 8.40
C GLY A 111 8.45 -4.04 9.35
N VAL A 112 9.76 -3.89 9.45
CA VAL A 112 10.68 -4.75 10.21
C VAL A 112 11.51 -3.92 11.18
N ILE A 113 11.94 -4.54 12.28
CA ILE A 113 12.87 -3.92 13.24
C ILE A 113 14.22 -3.75 12.54
N SER A 114 14.70 -2.51 12.48
CA SER A 114 15.94 -2.14 11.81
C SER A 114 16.73 -1.18 12.69
N PRO A 115 17.65 -1.69 13.54
CA PRO A 115 18.46 -0.84 14.42
C PRO A 115 19.34 0.16 13.64
N MET A 116 19.75 -0.19 12.42
CA MET A 116 20.54 0.70 11.55
C MET A 116 19.74 1.91 11.07
N GLU A 117 18.43 1.76 10.92
CA GLU A 117 17.51 2.84 10.51
C GLU A 117 16.77 3.46 11.71
N GLY A 118 17.09 3.02 12.93
CA GLY A 118 16.45 3.49 14.16
C GLY A 118 15.00 3.02 14.34
N ILE A 119 14.57 1.97 13.62
CA ILE A 119 13.20 1.43 13.69
C ILE A 119 13.15 0.37 14.80
N GLY A 120 12.39 0.67 15.86
CA GLY A 120 12.17 -0.22 17.00
C GLY A 120 10.84 -0.99 16.95
N PRO A 121 10.58 -1.85 17.95
CA PRO A 121 9.31 -2.60 18.07
C PRO A 121 8.06 -1.72 18.19
N GLU A 122 8.21 -0.50 18.69
CA GLU A 122 7.11 0.47 18.87
C GLU A 122 6.73 1.17 17.56
N ASP A 123 7.61 1.13 16.56
CA ASP A 123 7.40 1.75 15.24
C ASP A 123 6.67 0.80 14.28
N ILE A 124 6.48 -0.45 14.67
CA ILE A 124 5.76 -1.48 13.93
C ILE A 124 4.56 -2.00 14.73
N ARG A 125 3.69 -2.76 14.07
CA ARG A 125 2.41 -3.20 14.63
C ARG A 125 2.51 -4.44 15.54
N ILE A 126 3.58 -4.56 16.33
CA ILE A 126 3.77 -5.66 17.29
C ILE A 126 2.83 -5.54 18.48
N LYS A 127 2.58 -4.33 18.96
CA LYS A 127 1.74 -4.10 20.15
C LYS A 127 0.31 -4.59 19.92
N GLU A 128 -0.25 -4.32 18.75
CA GLU A 128 -1.57 -4.77 18.33
C GLU A 128 -1.63 -6.29 18.19
N LEU A 129 -0.55 -6.92 17.70
CA LEU A 129 -0.45 -8.38 17.65
C LEU A 129 -0.52 -8.99 19.06
N LEU A 130 0.27 -8.47 20.00
CA LEU A 130 0.29 -8.95 21.38
C LEU A 130 -1.06 -8.71 22.08
N GLN A 131 -1.76 -7.63 21.76
CA GLN A 131 -3.12 -7.40 22.25
C GLN A 131 -4.07 -8.47 21.73
N ARG A 132 -4.05 -8.72 20.41
CA ARG A 132 -4.89 -9.71 19.76
C ARG A 132 -4.67 -11.15 20.26
N ILE A 133 -3.43 -11.51 20.61
CA ILE A 133 -3.13 -12.82 21.20
C ILE A 133 -3.67 -12.93 22.64
N ARG A 134 -3.71 -11.82 23.39
CA ARG A 134 -4.23 -11.82 24.77
C ARG A 134 -5.75 -11.88 24.85
N ASP A 135 -6.43 -11.30 23.86
CA ASP A 135 -7.89 -11.22 23.82
C ASP A 135 -8.55 -12.45 23.17
N GLY A 136 -7.75 -13.33 22.54
CA GLY A 136 -8.19 -14.58 21.90
C GLY A 136 -8.03 -15.80 22.80
#